data_AF-A0A9E4TTH0-F1
#
_entry.id   AF-A0A9E4TTH0-F1
#
_cell.length_a   1.000
_cell.length_b   1.000
_cell.length_c   1.000
_cell.angle_alpha   90.00
_cell.angle_beta   90.00
_cell.angle_gamma   90.00
#
_symmetry.space_group_name_H-M   'P 1'
#
loop_
_entity.id
_entity.type
_entity.pdbx_description
1 polymer ?
#
loop_
_entity_poly.entity_id
_entity_poly.type
_entity_poly.pdbx_seq_one_letter_code
_entity_poly.pdbx_strand_id
1 'polypeptide(L)' 'MRSDIHSLRPFRNPTYIDYLVGWRYLLNRHYRSHVHNRWSDQPWFISASEMLAGLGSVLFSTALAAILMLVIWEVWFD' A
#
# COMPACT_ATOMS: atom_id res chain seq x y z
N MET A 1 3.11 -41.59 -9.74
CA MET A 1 3.36 -40.46 -8.83
C MET A 1 3.99 -39.35 -9.64
N ARG A 2 3.19 -38.39 -10.12
CA ARG A 2 3.64 -37.30 -11.00
C ARG A 2 4.01 -36.14 -10.09
N SER A 3 5.27 -35.74 -10.09
CA SER A 3 5.76 -34.61 -9.30
C SER A 3 5.15 -33.33 -9.86
N ASP A 4 4.07 -32.87 -9.24
CA ASP A 4 3.52 -31.53 -9.40
C ASP A 4 4.48 -30.54 -8.77
N ILE A 5 5.59 -30.29 -9.48
CA ILE A 5 6.43 -29.14 -9.21
C ILE A 5 5.57 -27.96 -9.63
N HIS A 6 4.81 -27.41 -8.69
CA HIS A 6 4.23 -26.10 -8.81
C HIS A 6 5.35 -25.17 -9.24
N SER A 7 5.36 -24.85 -10.53
CA SER A 7 6.20 -23.82 -11.10
C SER A 7 5.82 -22.54 -10.37
N LEU A 8 6.54 -22.25 -9.29
CA LEU A 8 6.62 -20.94 -8.67
C LEU A 8 7.06 -20.02 -9.80
N ARG A 9 6.08 -19.49 -10.54
CA ARG A 9 6.33 -18.49 -11.58
C ARG A 9 7.16 -17.42 -10.86
N PRO A 10 8.35 -17.07 -11.37
CA PRO A 10 9.16 -16.09 -10.69
C PRO A 10 8.30 -14.85 -10.57
N PHE A 11 8.06 -14.39 -9.33
CA PHE A 11 7.40 -13.13 -9.08
C PHE A 11 8.09 -12.11 -9.97
N ARG A 12 7.39 -11.63 -11.01
CA ARG A 12 8.01 -10.84 -12.09
C ARG A 12 8.58 -9.51 -11.58
N ASN A 13 8.36 -9.18 -10.31
CA ASN A 13 9.05 -8.14 -9.57
C ASN A 13 8.83 -8.35 -8.05
N PRO A 14 9.77 -8.95 -7.29
CA PRO A 14 9.65 -9.06 -5.84
C PRO A 14 10.13 -7.81 -5.09
N THR A 15 10.62 -6.78 -5.80
CA THR A 15 11.61 -5.84 -5.23
C THR A 15 11.12 -4.46 -4.81
N TYR A 16 9.83 -4.13 -4.88
CA TYR A 16 9.37 -2.80 -4.44
C TYR A 16 8.08 -2.90 -3.65
N ILE A 17 8.20 -3.06 -2.33
CA ILE A 17 7.16 -2.62 -1.40
C ILE A 17 7.13 -1.09 -1.53
N ASP A 18 6.17 -0.59 -2.29
CA ASP A 18 5.98 0.84 -2.48
C ASP A 18 5.38 1.41 -1.18
N TYR A 19 6.19 2.04 -0.34
CA TYR A 19 5.72 2.65 0.92
C TYR A 19 4.70 3.79 0.68
N LEU A 20 4.60 4.28 -0.55
CA LEU A 20 3.59 5.25 -1.00
C LEU A 20 2.40 4.58 -1.69
N VAL A 21 2.27 3.23 -1.61
CA VAL A 21 1.18 2.48 -2.25
C VAL A 21 -0.17 3.06 -1.87
N GLY A 22 -0.38 3.49 -0.62
CA GLY A 22 -1.64 4.06 -0.16
C GLY A 22 -2.06 5.31 -0.94
N TRP A 23 -1.20 6.32 -0.98
CA TRP A 23 -1.47 7.57 -1.71
C TRP A 23 -1.57 7.34 -3.22
N ARG A 24 -0.68 6.52 -3.78
CA ARG A 24 -0.67 6.22 -5.21
C ARG A 24 -1.88 5.40 -5.63
N TYR A 25 -2.37 4.52 -4.76
CA TYR A 25 -3.61 3.77 -4.95
C TYR A 25 -4.83 4.70 -4.94
N LEU A 26 -4.89 5.68 -4.03
CA LEU A 26 -5.99 6.66 -3.99
C LEU A 26 -6.00 7.57 -5.23
N LEU A 27 -4.84 8.10 -5.60
CA LEU A 27 -4.75 9.17 -6.61
C LEU A 27 -4.61 8.66 -8.05
N ASN A 28 -4.13 7.44 -8.28
CA ASN A 28 -3.85 6.93 -9.63
C ASN A 28 -4.72 5.72 -10.00
N ARG A 29 -5.68 5.93 -10.92
CA ARG A 29 -6.56 4.87 -11.43
C ARG A 29 -5.81 3.78 -12.21
N HIS A 30 -4.78 4.12 -12.98
CA HIS A 30 -3.97 3.14 -13.71
C HIS A 30 -3.18 2.26 -12.75
N TYR A 31 -2.65 2.85 -11.67
CA TYR A 31 -1.95 2.11 -10.62
C TYR A 31 -2.88 1.10 -9.92
N ARG A 32 -4.13 1.48 -9.63
CA ARG A 32 -5.14 0.55 -9.07
C ARG A 32 -5.37 -0.69 -9.93
N SER A 33 -5.56 -0.50 -11.23
CA SER A 33 -5.76 -1.63 -12.16
C SER A 33 -4.53 -2.54 -12.23
N HIS A 34 -3.33 -1.95 -12.18
CA HIS A 34 -2.08 -2.71 -12.20
C HIS A 34 -1.84 -3.50 -10.89
N VAL A 35 -2.12 -2.88 -9.75
CA VAL A 35 -2.02 -3.50 -8.42
C VAL A 35 -3.05 -4.63 -8.27
N HIS A 36 -4.27 -4.44 -8.76
CA HIS A 36 -5.34 -5.45 -8.67
C HIS A 36 -4.97 -6.76 -9.37
N ASN A 37 -4.45 -6.68 -10.60
CA ASN A 37 -3.98 -7.87 -11.33
C ASN A 37 -2.82 -8.56 -10.59
N ARG A 38 -1.90 -7.78 -10.02
CA ARG A 38 -0.77 -8.30 -9.25
C ARG A 38 -1.17 -8.96 -7.94
N TRP A 39 -2.13 -8.41 -7.21
CA TRP A 39 -2.65 -9.01 -5.97
C TRP A 39 -3.39 -10.32 -6.24
N SER A 40 -4.02 -10.48 -7.40
CA SER A 40 -4.61 -11.76 -7.81
C SER A 40 -3.56 -12.86 -8.07
N ASP A 41 -2.35 -12.47 -8.49
CA ASP A 41 -1.27 -13.41 -8.83
C ASP A 41 -0.33 -13.72 -7.65
N GLN A 42 -0.41 -12.96 -6.55
CA GLN A 42 0.49 -13.07 -5.39
C GLN A 42 -0.17 -13.80 -4.20
N PRO A 43 0.64 -14.42 -3.32
CA PRO A 43 0.16 -14.94 -2.04
C PRO A 43 -0.54 -13.85 -1.22
N TRP A 44 -1.69 -14.21 -0.65
CA TRP A 44 -2.55 -13.28 0.09
C TRP A 44 -1.85 -12.49 1.21
N PHE A 45 -0.83 -13.07 1.85
CA PHE A 45 -0.10 -12.41 2.95
C PHE A 45 0.78 -11.24 2.48
N ILE A 46 1.31 -11.29 1.25
CA ILE A 46 2.08 -10.20 0.66
C ILE A 46 1.15 -9.03 0.35
N SER A 47 0.03 -9.33 -0.31
CA SER A 47 -0.99 -8.32 -0.64
C SER A 47 -1.59 -7.69 0.62
N ALA A 48 -1.87 -8.49 1.65
CA ALA A 48 -2.35 -7.97 2.94
C ALA A 48 -1.34 -7.04 3.61
N SER A 49 -0.05 -7.38 3.60
CA SER A 49 1.01 -6.53 4.15
C SER A 49 1.13 -5.21 3.39
N GLU A 50 1.02 -5.24 2.06
CA GLU A 50 1.04 -4.05 1.20
C GLU A 50 -0.20 -3.16 1.41
N MET A 51 -1.39 -3.76 1.57
CA MET A 51 -2.61 -3.04 1.94
C MET A 51 -2.49 -2.36 3.31
N LEU A 52 -1.97 -3.08 4.32
CA LEU A 52 -1.76 -2.54 5.67
C LEU A 52 -0.74 -1.41 5.68
N ALA A 53 0.38 -1.57 4.95
CA ALA A 53 1.37 -0.51 4.79
C ALA A 53 0.79 0.71 4.07
N GLY A 54 -0.03 0.49 3.02
CA GLY A 54 -0.72 1.56 2.30
C GLY A 54 -1.71 2.32 3.17
N LEU A 55 -2.56 1.60 3.92
CA LEU A 55 -3.50 2.18 4.86
C LEU A 55 -2.78 2.95 5.97
N GLY A 56 -1.74 2.36 6.56
CA GLY A 56 -0.92 3.00 7.59
C GLY A 56 -0.26 4.28 7.09
N SER A 57 0.28 4.27 5.87
CA SER A 57 0.90 5.45 5.25
C SER A 57 -0.10 6.62 5.10
N VAL A 58 -1.32 6.33 4.66
CA VAL A 58 -2.37 7.37 4.53
C VAL A 58 -2.87 7.84 5.89
N LEU A 59 -3.22 6.92 6.78
CA LEU A 59 -3.77 7.26 8.10
C LEU A 59 -2.76 8.02 8.97
N PHE A 60 -1.50 7.59 8.99
CA PHE A 60 -0.48 8.22 9.80
C PHE A 60 -0.15 9.62 9.28
N SER A 61 0.03 9.79 7.97
CA SER A 61 0.30 11.11 7.38
C SER A 61 -0.87 12.08 7.52
N THR A 62 -2.11 11.62 7.35
CA THR A 62 -3.31 12.46 7.55
C THR A 62 -3.53 12.82 9.02
N ALA A 63 -3.37 11.87 9.95
CA ALA A 63 -3.46 12.15 11.38
C ALA A 63 -2.39 13.15 11.83
N LEU A 64 -1.15 12.99 11.37
CA LEU A 64 -0.07 13.93 11.70
C LEU A 64 -0.35 15.33 11.14
N ALA A 65 -0.86 15.44 9.91
CA ALA A 65 -1.27 16.72 9.34
C ALA A 65 -2.42 17.38 10.13
N ALA A 66 -3.41 16.60 10.57
CA ALA A 66 -4.51 17.08 11.38
C ALA A 66 -4.04 17.60 12.75
N ILE A 67 -3.15 16.86 13.43
CA ILE A 67 -2.58 17.28 14.71
C ILE A 67 -1.79 18.58 14.54
N LEU A 68 -0.95 18.69 13.50
CA LEU A 68 -0.22 19.92 13.21
C LEU A 68 -1.16 21.10 12.96
N MET A 69 -2.24 20.89 12.21
CA MET A 69 -3.23 21.92 11.94
C MET A 69 -3.92 22.40 13.23
N LEU A 70 -4.26 21.47 14.13
CA LEU A 70 -4.82 21.80 15.45
C LEU A 70 -3.83 22.61 16.29
N VAL A 71 -2.56 22.18 16.38
CA VAL A 71 -1.54 22.92 17.13
C VAL A 71 -1.34 24.33 16.57
N ILE A 72 -1.29 24.49 15.25
CA ILE A 72 -1.18 25.80 14.61
C ILE A 72 -2.41 26.66 14.93
N TRP A 73 -3.60 26.07 14.89
CA TRP A 73 -4.83 26.76 15.23
C TRP A 73 -4.80 27.31 16.66
N GLU A 74 -4.47 26.45 17.63
CA GLU A 74 -4.36 26.83 19.04
C GLU A 74 -3.30 27.93 19.25
N VAL A 75 -2.15 27.85 18.59
CA VAL A 75 -1.08 28.86 18.75
C VAL A 75 -1.44 30.22 18.16
N TRP A 76 -2.23 30.26 17.08
CA TRP A 76 -2.53 31.50 16.36
C TRP A 76 -3.85 32.15 16.77
N PHE A 77 -4.82 31.38 17.26
CA PHE A 77 -6.19 31.85 17.51
C PHE A 77 -6.60 31.79 18.98
N ASP A 78 -5.77 31.21 19.86
CA ASP A 78 -5.93 31.20 21.32
C ASP A 78 -4.88 32.12 21.97
#